data_AF-A0A3S4GLI4-F1
#
_entry.id   AF-A0A3S4GLI4-F1
#
_cell.length_a   1.000
_cell.length_b   1.000
_cell.length_c   1.000
_cell.angle_alpha   90.00
_cell.angle_beta   90.00
_cell.angle_gamma   90.00
#
_symmetry.space_group_name_H-M   'P 1'
#
loop_
_entity.id
_entity.type
_entity.pdbx_description
1 polymer ?
#
loop_
_entity_poly.entity_id
_entity_poly.type
_entity_poly.pdbx_seq_one_letter_code
_entity_poly.pdbx_strand_id
1 'polypeptide(L)' 'MYDKNKLFGVTTLDIIRSNTFVAELKGKSATEVEVPVIGGPLRVTILPLLSQIPRRQL' A
#
# COMPACT_ATOMS: atom_id res chain seq x y z
N MET A 1 -23.87 12.42 17.65
CA MET A 1 -23.78 12.64 16.19
C MET A 1 -22.65 11.80 15.63
N TYR A 2 -22.81 11.24 14.44
CA TYR A 2 -21.79 10.45 13.73
C TYR A 2 -20.92 11.36 12.84
N ASP A 3 -19.59 11.17 12.85
CA ASP A 3 -18.65 11.89 11.99
C ASP A 3 -17.84 10.88 11.16
N LYS A 4 -18.14 10.84 9.85
CA LYS A 4 -17.49 9.93 8.90
C LYS A 4 -15.98 10.20 8.74
N ASN A 5 -15.51 11.41 9.03
CA ASN A 5 -14.10 11.77 8.88
C ASN A 5 -13.23 11.24 10.04
N LYS A 6 -13.86 10.65 11.07
CA LYS A 6 -13.18 10.03 12.22
C LYS A 6 -13.30 8.51 12.23
N LEU A 7 -13.95 7.92 11.22
CA LEU A 7 -14.07 6.48 11.06
C LEU A 7 -13.08 6.01 9.99
N PHE A 8 -12.12 5.18 10.36
CA PHE A 8 -11.10 4.67 9.46
C PHE A 8 -11.12 3.14 9.41
N GLY A 9 -11.12 2.59 8.20
CA GLY A 9 -10.82 1.18 7.97
C GLY A 9 -9.30 0.99 7.93
N VAL A 10 -8.77 0.11 8.77
CA VAL A 10 -7.33 -0.13 8.85
C VAL A 10 -6.91 -1.10 7.73
N THR A 11 -6.19 -0.59 6.73
CA THR A 11 -5.63 -1.37 5.60
C THR A 11 -4.11 -1.26 5.51
N THR A 12 -3.45 -0.69 6.54
CA THR A 12 -2.01 -0.42 6.55
C THR A 12 -1.14 -1.68 6.38
N LEU A 13 -1.62 -2.83 6.82
CA LEU A 13 -0.92 -4.10 6.64
C LEU A 13 -0.71 -4.45 5.16
N ASP A 14 -1.68 -4.11 4.32
CA ASP A 14 -1.59 -4.40 2.88
C ASP A 14 -0.58 -3.47 2.20
N ILE A 15 -0.46 -2.22 2.66
CA ILE A 15 0.59 -1.28 2.23
C ILE A 15 1.97 -1.85 2.57
N ILE A 16 2.20 -2.24 3.83
CA ILE A 16 3.49 -2.78 4.27
C ILE A 16 3.86 -4.04 3.48
N ARG A 17 2.90 -4.95 3.26
CA ARG A 17 3.13 -6.15 2.44
C ARG A 17 3.50 -5.81 1.01
N SER A 18 2.78 -4.89 0.36
CA SER A 18 3.10 -4.45 -1.00
C SER A 18 4.47 -3.80 -1.08
N ASN A 19 4.85 -2.97 -0.11
CA ASN A 19 6.18 -2.35 -0.04
C ASN A 19 7.27 -3.42 0.05
N THR A 20 7.12 -4.39 0.95
CA THR A 20 8.09 -5.48 1.10
C THR A 20 8.27 -6.27 -0.20
N PHE A 21 7.17 -6.68 -0.84
CA PHE A 21 7.27 -7.46 -2.09
C PHE A 21 7.93 -6.67 -3.22
N VAL A 22 7.58 -5.39 -3.40
CA VAL A 22 8.21 -4.57 -4.44
C VAL A 22 9.68 -4.31 -4.11
N ALA A 23 10.01 -4.04 -2.85
CA ALA A 23 11.38 -3.81 -2.40
C ALA A 23 12.27 -5.03 -2.61
N GLU A 24 11.79 -6.24 -2.29
CA GLU A 24 12.49 -7.51 -2.56
C GLU A 24 12.75 -7.70 -4.07
N LEU A 25 11.74 -7.45 -4.91
CA LEU A 25 11.89 -7.54 -6.37
C LEU A 25 12.87 -6.51 -6.94
N LYS A 26 13.07 -5.39 -6.26
CA LYS A 26 13.94 -4.28 -6.69
C LYS A 26 15.29 -4.23 -5.97
N GLY A 27 15.54 -5.13 -5.02
CA GLY A 27 16.76 -5.12 -4.20
C GLY A 27 16.90 -3.87 -3.33
N LYS A 28 15.79 -3.30 -2.85
CA LYS A 28 15.75 -2.11 -1.98
C LYS A 28 15.26 -2.47 -0.59
N SER A 29 15.37 -1.52 0.35
CA SER A 29 14.71 -1.62 1.64
C SER A 29 13.20 -1.37 1.50
N ALA A 30 12.38 -2.11 2.25
CA ALA A 30 10.93 -1.89 2.33
C ALA A 30 10.56 -0.47 2.82
N THR A 31 11.47 0.20 3.53
CA THR A 31 11.28 1.59 4.01
C THR A 31 11.51 2.64 2.91
N GLU A 32 12.15 2.25 1.81
CA GLU A 32 12.45 3.15 0.67
C GLU A 32 11.40 3.09 -0.43
N VAL A 33 10.49 2.12 -0.36
CA VAL A 33 9.43 1.87 -1.34
C VAL A 33 8.08 2.16 -0.68
N GLU A 34 7.26 2.96 -1.36
CA GLU A 34 5.89 3.23 -0.94
C GLU A 34 4.94 2.91 -2.09
N VAL A 35 4.12 1.88 -1.89
CA VAL A 35 3.13 1.39 -2.85
C VAL A 35 1.75 1.84 -2.38
N PRO A 36 1.07 2.72 -3.14
CA PRO A 36 -0.31 3.07 -2.84
C PRO A 36 -1.21 1.83 -3.02
N VAL A 37 -2.06 1.57 -2.03
CA VAL A 37 -3.04 0.47 -2.06
C VAL A 37 -4.43 1.06 -1.87
N ILE A 38 -5.37 0.69 -2.74
CA ILE A 38 -6.77 1.11 -2.65
C ILE A 38 -7.71 -0.10 -2.57
N GLY A 39 -8.98 0.18 -2.23
CA GLY A 39 -10.05 -0.81 -2.15
C GLY A 39 -10.36 -1.22 -0.71
N GLY A 40 -10.58 -2.51 -0.46
CA GLY A 40 -10.99 -3.04 0.85
C GLY A 40 -10.04 -4.12 1.38
N PRO A 41 -10.21 -4.56 2.64
CA PRO A 41 -9.31 -5.53 3.29
C PRO A 41 -9.52 -6.99 2.83
N LEU A 42 -10.46 -7.24 1.92
CA LEU A 42 -10.70 -8.58 1.38
C LEU A 42 -9.75 -8.80 0.20
N ARG A 43 -9.13 -9.98 0.12
CA ARG A 43 -8.06 -10.29 -0.86
C ARG A 43 -8.34 -9.80 -2.29
N VAL A 44 -9.55 -10.00 -2.81
CA VAL A 44 -9.93 -9.62 -4.18
C VAL A 44 -10.19 -8.13 -4.36
N THR A 45 -10.38 -7.39 -3.27
CA THR A 45 -10.63 -5.94 -3.28
C THR A 45 -9.39 -5.13 -2.95
N ILE A 46 -8.25 -5.76 -2.63
CA ILE A 46 -6.96 -5.09 -2.43
C ILE A 46 -6.34 -4.83 -3.81
N LEU A 47 -6.09 -3.57 -4.15
CA LEU A 47 -5.47 -3.18 -5.42
C LEU A 47 -4.22 -2.32 -5.21
N PRO A 48 -3.00 -2.88 -5.36
CA PRO A 48 -1.75 -2.12 -5.34
C PRO A 48 -1.53 -1.38 -6.67
N LEU A 49 -1.28 -0.07 -6.59
CA LEU A 49 -1.11 0.81 -7.75
C LEU A 49 0.36 0.91 -8.17
N LEU A 50 0.87 -0.17 -8.77
CA LEU A 50 2.28 -0.28 -9.16
C LEU A 50 2.74 0.82 -10.15
N SER A 51 1.81 1.35 -10.96
CA SER A 51 2.09 2.44 -11.91
C SER A 51 2.35 3.79 -11.24
N GLN A 52 1.97 3.96 -9.97
CA GLN A 52 2.13 5.20 -9.22
C GLN A 52 3.38 5.22 -8.34
N ILE A 53 4.17 4.14 -8.35
CA ILE A 53 5.42 4.10 -7.61
C ILE A 53 6.41 5.07 -8.29
N PRO A 54 6.96 6.06 -7.55
CA PRO A 54 7.90 7.02 -8.11
C PRO A 54 9.11 6.32 -8.74
N ARG A 55 9.55 6.79 -9.90
CA ARG A 55 10.68 6.19 -10.64
C ARG A 55 11.98 6.11 -9.83
N ARG A 56 12.15 6.98 -8.83
CA ARG A 56 13.29 6.96 -7.88
C ARG A 56 13.24 5.75 -6.94
N GLN A 57 12.05 5.22 -6.65
CA GLN A 57 11.83 4.03 -5.83
C GLN A 57 11.84 2.73 -6.65
N LEU A 58 11.77 2.79 -7.98
CA LEU A 58 11.84 1.64 -8.89
C LEU A 58 13.25 1.22 -9.32
#